data_AF-A0A960BCK2-F1
#
_entry.id   AF-A0A960BCK2-F1
#
_cell.length_a   1.000
_cell.length_b   1.000
_cell.length_c   1.000
_cell.angle_alpha   90.00
_cell.angle_beta   90.00
_cell.angle_gamma   90.00
#
_symmetry.space_group_name_H-M   'P 1'
#
loop_
_entity.id
_entity.type
_entity.pdbx_description
1 polymer ?
#
loop_
_entity_poly.entity_id
_entity_poly.type
_entity_poly.pdbx_seq_one_letter_code
_entity_poly.pdbx_strand_id
1 'polypeptide(L)'
;IRAAADEAVVLGCNVVGHLAAGLVEAQRTGDDTSGRVWERTRRMGVNSLAFRLAQHRRFFTLDADCIASTPQTDWQKNRQFLDLVARSGTALFVSIDPATRSDAVDADLSTALRLALDGGAPRGVEPLDWLHTTTPARWRCGEEEHTYDWYGPAGADPYDLTDAEPTAGVRDPIPTR
;
A
#
# COMPACT_ATOMS: atom_id res chain seq x y z
N ILE A 1 26.48 -6.93 -0.53
CA ILE A 1 25.22 -7.22 -1.26
C ILE A 1 25.33 -6.68 -2.68
N ARG A 2 25.30 -5.35 -2.90
CA ARG A 2 25.30 -4.77 -4.26
C ARG A 2 26.39 -5.32 -5.19
N ALA A 3 27.65 -5.41 -4.74
CA ALA A 3 28.76 -5.94 -5.53
C ALA A 3 28.64 -7.43 -5.91
N ALA A 4 27.84 -8.21 -5.17
CA ALA A 4 27.63 -9.64 -5.40
C ALA A 4 26.28 -9.95 -6.07
N ALA A 5 25.43 -8.94 -6.26
CA ALA A 5 24.07 -9.11 -6.76
C ALA A 5 23.98 -9.07 -8.29
N ASP A 6 25.08 -8.78 -9.00
CA ASP A 6 25.15 -8.73 -10.46
C ASP A 6 23.97 -7.92 -11.06
N GLU A 7 23.26 -8.45 -12.05
CA GLU A 7 22.08 -7.84 -12.70
C GLU A 7 20.80 -7.88 -11.84
N ALA A 8 20.82 -8.46 -10.64
CA ALA A 8 19.61 -8.57 -9.83
C ALA A 8 19.14 -7.20 -9.30
N VAL A 9 17.83 -7.00 -9.27
CA VAL A 9 17.18 -5.89 -8.58
C VAL A 9 17.28 -6.13 -7.07
N VAL A 10 17.81 -5.15 -6.36
CA VAL A 10 17.89 -5.13 -4.90
C VAL A 10 16.81 -4.19 -4.37
N LEU A 11 15.89 -4.77 -3.60
CA LEU A 11 14.90 -4.04 -2.82
C LEU A 11 15.42 -3.91 -1.39
N GLY A 12 15.69 -2.69 -0.96
CA GLY A 12 16.00 -2.41 0.45
C GLY A 12 14.71 -2.34 1.28
N CYS A 13 14.75 -2.91 2.47
CA CYS A 13 13.64 -2.91 3.42
C CYS A 13 14.18 -2.66 4.82
N ASN A 14 13.50 -1.81 5.60
CA ASN A 14 13.96 -1.38 6.93
C ASN A 14 15.37 -0.76 6.94
N VAL A 15 15.69 0.03 5.90
CA VAL A 15 16.94 0.78 5.77
C VAL A 15 16.61 2.26 5.84
N VAL A 16 17.46 3.05 6.50
CA VAL A 16 17.33 4.51 6.52
C VAL A 16 17.50 5.04 5.08
N GLY A 17 16.46 5.66 4.53
CA GLY A 17 16.37 5.91 3.07
C GLY A 17 17.58 6.63 2.46
N HIS A 18 18.13 7.66 3.10
CA HIS A 18 19.29 8.37 2.55
C HIS A 18 20.59 7.55 2.57
N LEU A 19 20.68 6.52 3.43
CA LEU A 19 21.80 5.57 3.42
C LEU A 19 21.65 4.50 2.33
N ALA A 20 20.44 4.30 1.79
CA ALA A 20 20.18 3.35 0.71
C ALA A 20 20.36 3.97 -0.69
N ALA A 21 20.40 5.30 -0.80
CA ALA A 21 20.47 6.01 -2.08
C ALA A 21 21.72 5.60 -2.88
N GLY A 22 21.52 5.16 -4.13
CA GLY A 22 22.59 4.67 -4.99
C GLY A 22 23.08 3.25 -4.70
N LEU A 23 22.48 2.54 -3.74
CA LEU A 23 22.82 1.16 -3.38
C LEU A 23 21.73 0.13 -3.73
N VAL A 24 20.48 0.58 -3.88
CA VAL A 24 19.31 -0.25 -4.15
C VAL A 24 18.46 0.36 -5.27
N GLU A 25 17.83 -0.47 -6.09
CA GLU A 25 16.95 0.01 -7.16
C GLU A 25 15.56 0.39 -6.63
N ALA A 26 15.11 -0.28 -5.57
CA ALA A 26 13.86 0.02 -4.89
C ALA A 26 14.04 0.01 -3.36
N GLN A 27 13.19 0.73 -2.63
CA GLN A 27 13.25 0.79 -1.18
C GLN A 27 11.85 0.91 -0.58
N ARG A 28 11.53 0.03 0.36
CA ARG A 28 10.37 0.17 1.22
C ARG A 28 10.60 1.35 2.17
N THR A 29 9.79 2.41 2.05
CA THR A 29 9.99 3.69 2.75
C THR A 29 9.10 3.90 3.98
N GLY A 30 8.29 2.90 4.29
CA GLY A 30 7.35 2.84 5.42
C GLY A 30 7.60 1.73 6.41
N ASP A 31 6.66 1.56 7.34
CA ASP A 31 6.45 0.31 8.07
C ASP A 31 5.47 -0.59 7.28
N ASP A 32 5.26 -1.83 7.72
CA ASP A 32 4.45 -2.81 6.99
C ASP A 32 2.97 -2.38 6.92
N THR A 33 2.37 -2.52 5.75
CA THR A 33 0.92 -2.63 5.53
C THR A 33 0.38 -3.93 6.15
N SER A 34 -0.93 -4.17 6.03
CA SER A 34 -1.55 -5.34 6.65
C SER A 34 -2.65 -5.95 5.79
N GLY A 35 -2.56 -7.26 5.59
CA GLY A 35 -3.67 -8.09 5.12
C GLY A 35 -4.65 -8.51 6.21
N ARG A 36 -4.60 -7.91 7.40
CA ARG A 36 -5.52 -8.20 8.51
C ARG A 36 -6.26 -6.97 9.01
N VAL A 37 -5.60 -5.82 9.02
CA VAL A 37 -6.09 -4.59 9.63
C VAL A 37 -5.93 -3.44 8.63
N TRP A 38 -7.03 -3.04 7.98
CA TRP A 38 -7.02 -1.95 7.00
C TRP A 38 -6.37 -0.67 7.53
N GLU A 39 -6.65 -0.34 8.79
CA GLU A 39 -6.15 0.88 9.43
C GLU A 39 -4.62 0.94 9.47
N ARG A 40 -3.94 -0.21 9.58
CA ARG A 40 -2.48 -0.27 9.47
C ARG A 40 -2.02 0.05 8.05
N THR A 41 -2.67 -0.50 7.03
CA THR A 41 -2.39 -0.18 5.60
C THR A 41 -2.60 1.30 5.31
N ARG A 42 -3.68 1.91 5.83
CA ARG A 42 -3.92 3.35 5.70
C ARG A 42 -2.80 4.16 6.34
N ARG A 43 -2.46 3.89 7.61
CA ARG A 43 -1.47 4.66 8.37
C ARG A 43 -0.04 4.47 7.89
N MET A 44 0.30 3.29 7.40
CA MET A 44 1.67 2.98 6.98
C MET A 44 1.82 3.18 5.47
N GLY A 45 1.00 2.53 4.65
CA GLY A 45 1.08 2.59 3.20
C GLY A 45 0.77 3.97 2.62
N VAL A 46 -0.42 4.51 2.88
CA VAL A 46 -0.83 5.83 2.33
C VAL A 46 0.07 6.96 2.85
N ASN A 47 0.42 6.93 4.13
CA ASN A 47 1.37 7.90 4.71
C ASN A 47 2.75 7.80 4.02
N SER A 48 3.30 6.60 3.89
CA SER A 48 4.62 6.40 3.31
C SER A 48 4.66 6.90 1.88
N LEU A 49 3.64 6.60 1.09
CA LEU A 49 3.53 7.13 -0.26
C LEU A 49 3.48 8.66 -0.24
N ALA A 50 2.57 9.27 0.52
CA ALA A 50 2.39 10.72 0.54
C ALA A 50 3.63 11.50 0.97
N PHE A 51 4.29 11.08 2.04
CA PHE A 51 5.37 11.87 2.66
C PHE A 51 6.76 11.47 2.18
N ARG A 52 6.90 10.37 1.43
CA ARG A 52 8.18 9.92 0.87
C ARG A 52 8.22 9.95 -0.66
N LEU A 53 7.13 10.33 -1.35
CA LEU A 53 7.09 10.39 -2.82
C LEU A 53 8.24 11.18 -3.45
N ALA A 54 8.70 12.25 -2.80
CA ALA A 54 9.84 13.04 -3.28
C ALA A 54 11.15 12.25 -3.42
N GLN A 55 11.27 11.07 -2.80
CA GLN A 55 12.42 10.17 -2.91
C GLN A 55 12.35 9.28 -4.16
N HIS A 56 11.15 9.06 -4.72
CA HIS A 56 10.93 8.24 -5.91
C HIS A 56 11.68 8.85 -7.11
N ARG A 57 12.51 8.03 -7.77
CA ARG A 57 13.37 8.42 -8.91
C ARG A 57 14.31 9.60 -8.61
N ARG A 58 14.60 9.81 -7.32
CA ARG A 58 15.65 10.71 -6.83
C ARG A 58 16.69 9.91 -6.05
N PHE A 59 16.23 9.04 -5.15
CA PHE A 59 17.11 8.12 -4.40
C PHE A 59 17.01 6.68 -4.93
N PHE A 60 15.78 6.22 -5.21
CA PHE A 60 15.42 4.86 -5.63
C PHE A 60 13.99 4.84 -6.17
N THR A 61 13.50 3.70 -6.63
CA THR A 61 12.07 3.46 -6.80
C THR A 61 11.42 3.28 -5.43
N LEU A 62 10.54 4.21 -5.04
CA LEU A 62 9.78 4.09 -3.79
C LEU A 62 8.90 2.83 -3.79
N ASP A 63 8.86 2.15 -2.66
CA ASP A 63 7.92 1.08 -2.36
C ASP A 63 7.10 1.45 -1.11
N ALA A 64 5.78 1.52 -1.29
CA ALA A 64 4.80 1.84 -0.24
C ALA A 64 4.27 0.59 0.48
N ASP A 65 4.92 -0.55 0.25
CA ASP A 65 4.55 -1.89 0.68
C ASP A 65 3.30 -2.45 -0.03
N CYS A 66 3.03 -3.74 0.19
CA CYS A 66 2.12 -4.54 -0.62
C CYS A 66 0.64 -4.12 -0.50
N ILE A 67 -0.07 -4.22 -1.62
CA ILE A 67 -1.54 -4.22 -1.62
C ILE A 67 -2.03 -5.61 -1.20
N ALA A 68 -2.86 -5.69 -0.17
CA ALA A 68 -3.45 -6.95 0.27
C ALA A 68 -4.79 -7.24 -0.40
N SER A 69 -4.99 -8.48 -0.83
CA SER A 69 -6.32 -9.07 -1.05
C SER A 69 -6.44 -10.27 -0.13
N THR A 70 -7.19 -10.11 0.97
CA THR A 70 -7.33 -11.13 2.01
C THR A 70 -8.74 -11.12 2.58
N PRO A 71 -9.24 -12.23 3.14
CA PRO A 71 -10.60 -12.29 3.69
C PRO A 71 -10.85 -11.32 4.87
N GLN A 72 -9.79 -10.85 5.53
CA GLN A 72 -9.87 -10.02 6.74
C GLN A 72 -9.93 -8.53 6.46
N THR A 73 -9.68 -8.10 5.21
CA THR A 73 -9.70 -6.69 4.85
C THR A 73 -10.69 -6.43 3.73
N ASP A 74 -11.40 -5.31 3.84
CA ASP A 74 -12.38 -4.90 2.84
C ASP A 74 -11.68 -4.55 1.51
N TRP A 75 -11.95 -5.35 0.48
CA TRP A 75 -11.38 -5.15 -0.86
C TRP A 75 -11.67 -3.75 -1.41
N GLN A 76 -12.81 -3.14 -1.06
CA GLN A 76 -13.14 -1.79 -1.54
C GLN A 76 -12.16 -0.72 -1.06
N LYS A 77 -11.49 -0.95 0.08
CA LYS A 77 -10.45 -0.06 0.58
C LYS A 77 -9.09 -0.38 -0.03
N ASN A 78 -8.73 -1.66 -0.09
CA ASN A 78 -7.48 -2.09 -0.73
C ASN A 78 -7.42 -1.74 -2.22
N ARG A 79 -8.53 -1.83 -2.97
CA ARG A 79 -8.57 -1.43 -4.39
C ARG A 79 -8.33 0.07 -4.60
N GLN A 80 -8.68 0.91 -3.63
CA GLN A 80 -8.42 2.35 -3.69
C GLN A 80 -6.93 2.64 -3.48
N PHE A 81 -6.31 1.95 -2.53
CA PHE A 81 -4.86 2.04 -2.35
C PHE A 81 -4.09 1.45 -3.55
N LEU A 82 -4.59 0.35 -4.12
CA LEU A 82 -4.09 -0.24 -5.37
C LEU A 82 -4.09 0.78 -6.51
N ASP A 83 -5.22 1.45 -6.74
CA ASP A 83 -5.35 2.48 -7.78
C ASP A 83 -4.37 3.64 -7.54
N LEU A 84 -4.25 4.13 -6.30
CA LEU A 84 -3.29 5.19 -5.98
C LEU A 84 -1.83 4.78 -6.24
N VAL A 85 -1.42 3.58 -5.78
CA VAL A 85 -0.05 3.07 -5.98
C VAL A 85 0.23 2.80 -7.46
N ALA A 86 -0.77 2.35 -8.23
CA ALA A 86 -0.61 2.21 -9.67
C ALA A 86 -0.43 3.57 -10.36
N ARG A 87 -1.24 4.57 -9.99
CA ARG A 87 -1.14 5.95 -10.53
C ARG A 87 0.16 6.64 -10.16
N SER A 88 0.76 6.33 -9.02
CA SER A 88 1.97 7.02 -8.56
C SER A 88 3.22 6.73 -9.41
N GLY A 89 3.21 5.62 -10.16
CA GLY A 89 4.39 5.12 -10.87
C GLY A 89 5.46 4.55 -9.95
N THR A 90 5.16 4.37 -8.66
CA THR A 90 6.04 3.73 -7.67
C THR A 90 6.03 2.21 -7.83
N ALA A 91 6.85 1.48 -7.06
CA ALA A 91 6.78 0.03 -7.06
C ALA A 91 5.38 -0.41 -6.60
N LEU A 92 4.78 -1.33 -7.36
CA LEU A 92 3.50 -1.96 -7.04
C LEU A 92 3.74 -3.44 -6.78
N PHE A 93 3.57 -3.83 -5.52
CA PHE A 93 3.54 -5.23 -5.10
C PHE A 93 2.15 -5.61 -4.61
N VAL A 94 1.72 -6.82 -4.91
CA VAL A 94 0.42 -7.35 -4.48
C VAL A 94 0.60 -8.65 -3.73
N SER A 95 -0.13 -8.82 -2.63
CA SER A 95 -0.15 -10.02 -1.81
C SER A 95 -1.58 -10.55 -1.77
N ILE A 96 -1.83 -11.58 -2.57
CA ILE A 96 -3.19 -12.06 -2.89
C ILE A 96 -3.40 -13.44 -2.27
N ASP A 97 -4.37 -13.54 -1.38
CA ASP A 97 -4.92 -14.82 -0.94
C ASP A 97 -5.72 -15.43 -2.11
N PRO A 98 -5.39 -16.66 -2.57
CA PRO A 98 -6.17 -17.31 -3.62
C PRO A 98 -7.68 -17.40 -3.34
N ALA A 99 -8.09 -17.42 -2.07
CA ALA A 99 -9.48 -17.49 -1.66
C ALA A 99 -10.28 -16.21 -1.92
N THR A 100 -9.63 -15.05 -2.09
CA THR A 100 -10.31 -13.78 -2.40
C THR A 100 -10.39 -13.48 -3.88
N ARG A 101 -9.78 -14.31 -4.73
CA ARG A 101 -9.83 -14.12 -6.18
C ARG A 101 -11.26 -14.26 -6.69
N SER A 102 -11.63 -13.32 -7.53
CA SER A 102 -12.90 -13.27 -8.26
C SER A 102 -12.67 -12.49 -9.54
N ASP A 103 -13.57 -12.60 -10.51
CA ASP A 103 -13.47 -11.85 -11.77
C ASP A 103 -13.32 -10.34 -11.54
N ALA A 104 -14.00 -9.80 -10.51
CA ALA A 104 -13.90 -8.39 -10.14
C ALA A 104 -12.52 -8.03 -9.57
N VAL A 105 -12.01 -8.80 -8.61
CA VAL A 105 -10.68 -8.58 -8.02
C VAL A 105 -9.59 -8.72 -9.08
N ASP A 106 -9.70 -9.73 -9.94
CA ASP A 106 -8.73 -9.96 -11.02
C ASP A 106 -8.78 -8.84 -12.07
N ALA A 107 -9.96 -8.30 -12.38
CA ALA A 107 -10.09 -7.14 -13.27
C ALA A 107 -9.46 -5.87 -12.68
N ASP A 108 -9.70 -5.60 -11.39
CA ASP A 108 -9.08 -4.48 -10.66
C ASP A 108 -7.54 -4.60 -10.68
N LEU A 109 -7.01 -5.76 -10.32
CA LEU A 109 -5.57 -6.06 -10.35
C LEU A 109 -4.99 -5.91 -11.76
N SER A 110 -5.67 -6.45 -12.76
CA SER A 110 -5.23 -6.40 -14.16
C SER A 110 -5.16 -4.95 -14.68
N THR A 111 -6.13 -4.11 -14.29
CA THR A 111 -6.16 -2.69 -14.65
C THR A 111 -5.02 -1.93 -13.99
N ALA A 112 -4.85 -2.11 -12.68
CA ALA A 112 -3.82 -1.43 -11.90
C ALA A 112 -2.39 -1.83 -12.33
N LEU A 113 -2.15 -3.12 -12.57
CA LEU A 113 -0.86 -3.62 -13.04
C LEU A 113 -0.49 -3.05 -14.41
N ARG A 114 -1.44 -2.96 -15.35
CA ARG A 114 -1.19 -2.31 -16.65
C ARG A 114 -0.81 -0.84 -16.46
N LEU A 115 -1.58 -0.11 -15.66
CA LEU A 115 -1.29 1.30 -15.36
C LEU A 115 0.10 1.48 -14.73
N ALA A 116 0.49 0.63 -13.80
CA ALA A 116 1.82 0.67 -13.17
C ALA A 116 2.94 0.34 -14.19
N LEU A 117 2.73 -0.64 -15.07
CA LEU A 117 3.67 -1.00 -16.14
C LEU A 117 3.85 0.13 -17.16
N ASP A 118 2.79 0.91 -17.42
CA ASP A 118 2.83 2.09 -18.27
C ASP A 118 3.50 3.31 -17.58
N GLY A 119 3.93 3.16 -16.33
CA GLY A 119 4.63 4.18 -15.55
C GLY A 119 3.74 5.07 -14.67
N GLY A 120 2.46 4.72 -14.54
CA GLY A 120 1.48 5.46 -13.75
C GLY A 120 0.87 6.67 -14.47
N ALA A 121 0.28 7.57 -13.69
CA ALA A 121 -0.34 8.78 -14.21
C ALA A 121 0.73 9.71 -14.83
N PRO A 122 0.44 10.39 -15.95
CA PRO A 122 1.35 11.39 -16.51
C PRO A 122 1.70 12.44 -15.45
N ARG A 123 2.98 12.81 -15.33
CA ARG A 123 3.49 13.73 -14.27
C ARG A 123 3.36 13.23 -12.82
N GLY A 124 2.95 11.97 -12.61
CA GLY A 124 2.86 11.34 -11.30
C GLY A 124 1.65 11.77 -10.49
N VAL A 125 1.77 11.62 -9.17
CA VAL A 125 0.72 11.97 -8.21
C VAL A 125 1.21 12.97 -7.16
N GLU A 126 0.29 13.72 -6.58
CA GLU A 126 0.57 14.70 -5.53
C GLU A 126 -0.57 14.68 -4.49
N PRO A 127 -0.30 14.48 -3.19
CA PRO A 127 -1.33 14.61 -2.17
C PRO A 127 -1.72 16.09 -2.02
N LEU A 128 -3.00 16.39 -1.83
CA LEU A 128 -3.52 17.77 -1.81
C LEU A 128 -3.89 18.26 -0.41
N ASP A 129 -4.14 17.34 0.51
CA ASP A 129 -4.55 17.61 1.90
C ASP A 129 -3.49 17.20 2.94
N TRP A 130 -2.26 16.91 2.52
CA TRP A 130 -1.14 16.44 3.36
C TRP A 130 -0.71 17.37 4.48
N LEU A 131 -1.03 18.68 4.41
CA LEU A 131 -0.76 19.62 5.50
C LEU A 131 -1.72 19.45 6.69
N HIS A 132 -2.83 18.72 6.52
CA HIS A 132 -3.89 18.59 7.51
C HIS A 132 -4.16 17.14 7.93
N THR A 133 -3.57 16.16 7.24
CA THR A 133 -3.72 14.74 7.55
C THR A 133 -2.45 13.97 7.23
N THR A 134 -2.16 12.94 8.03
CA THR A 134 -1.05 12.00 7.80
C THR A 134 -1.38 10.95 6.74
N THR A 135 -2.62 10.87 6.28
CA THR A 135 -3.06 9.87 5.29
C THR A 135 -3.97 10.57 4.27
N PRO A 136 -3.41 11.44 3.40
CA PRO A 136 -4.15 12.32 2.49
C PRO A 136 -5.19 11.55 1.69
N ALA A 137 -6.43 12.04 1.58
CA ALA A 137 -7.47 11.40 0.76
C ALA A 137 -7.67 12.06 -0.60
N ARG A 138 -7.18 13.29 -0.77
CA ARG A 138 -7.28 14.03 -2.03
C ARG A 138 -5.94 14.02 -2.74
N TRP A 139 -5.94 13.64 -4.01
CA TRP A 139 -4.73 13.48 -4.80
C TRP A 139 -4.91 14.05 -6.19
N ARG A 140 -3.93 14.81 -6.68
CA ARG A 140 -3.81 15.11 -8.10
C ARG A 140 -3.07 13.95 -8.76
N CYS A 141 -3.64 13.38 -9.80
CA CYS A 141 -3.02 12.34 -10.62
C CYS A 141 -2.99 12.84 -12.07
N GLY A 142 -1.83 13.34 -12.50
CA GLY A 142 -1.70 14.07 -13.77
C GLY A 142 -2.51 15.37 -13.84
N GLU A 143 -3.64 15.35 -14.52
CA GLU A 143 -4.55 16.52 -14.68
C GLU A 143 -5.83 16.39 -13.87
N GLU A 144 -6.07 15.20 -13.32
CA GLU A 144 -7.31 14.88 -12.62
C GLU A 144 -7.11 14.95 -11.11
N GLU A 145 -8.14 15.38 -10.39
CA GLU A 145 -8.22 15.22 -8.94
C GLU A 145 -9.03 13.98 -8.59
N HIS A 146 -8.47 13.13 -7.75
CA HIS A 146 -9.11 11.96 -7.18
C HIS A 146 -9.34 12.16 -5.69
N THR A 147 -10.48 11.67 -5.21
CA THR A 147 -10.79 11.59 -3.78
C THR A 147 -11.04 10.14 -3.45
N TYR A 148 -10.30 9.63 -2.46
CA TYR A 148 -10.44 8.26 -1.97
C TYR A 148 -11.21 8.25 -0.65
N ASP A 149 -12.12 7.30 -0.53
CA ASP A 149 -12.93 7.04 0.66
C ASP A 149 -12.38 5.83 1.41
N TRP A 150 -11.32 6.05 2.16
CA TRP A 150 -10.66 5.00 2.93
C TRP A 150 -10.58 5.26 4.43
N TYR A 151 -11.22 6.33 4.90
CA TYR A 151 -11.36 6.58 6.33
C TYR A 151 -12.50 5.73 6.88
N GLY A 152 -12.20 4.93 7.90
CA GLY A 152 -13.25 4.23 8.66
C GLY A 152 -14.07 5.20 9.53
N PRO A 153 -15.30 4.84 9.89
CA PRO A 153 -16.17 5.66 10.73
C PRO A 153 -15.60 5.95 12.13
N ALA A 154 -14.71 5.10 12.65
CA ALA A 154 -14.08 5.26 13.95
C ALA A 154 -12.84 6.17 13.94
N GLY A 155 -12.38 6.64 12.77
CA GLY A 155 -11.09 7.32 12.65
C GLY A 155 -9.90 6.38 12.96
N ALA A 156 -8.73 6.95 13.26
CA ALA A 156 -7.56 6.16 13.66
C ALA A 156 -7.59 5.89 15.18
N ASP A 157 -7.74 4.64 15.62
CA ASP A 157 -7.40 4.26 17.01
C ASP A 157 -5.87 4.33 17.22
N PRO A 158 -5.33 5.22 18.08
CA PRO A 158 -3.89 5.38 18.28
C PRO A 158 -3.16 4.15 18.88
N TYR A 159 -3.90 3.16 19.38
CA TYR A 159 -3.37 1.98 20.07
C TYR A 159 -3.70 0.66 19.37
N ASP A 160 -4.61 0.66 18.39
CA ASP A 160 -5.05 -0.61 17.81
C ASP A 160 -4.10 -1.14 16.72
N LEU A 161 -3.43 -2.24 17.06
CA LEU A 161 -2.75 -3.13 16.12
C LEU A 161 -3.60 -4.35 15.77
N THR A 162 -4.85 -4.42 16.28
CA THR A 162 -5.68 -5.63 16.34
C THR A 162 -7.17 -5.33 16.25
N ASP A 163 -7.63 -4.58 15.25
CA ASP A 163 -9.05 -4.61 14.91
C ASP A 163 -9.37 -5.86 14.07
N ALA A 164 -9.40 -6.99 14.77
CA ALA A 164 -10.01 -8.22 14.29
C ALA A 164 -10.80 -8.84 15.45
N GLU A 165 -11.85 -8.17 15.91
CA GLU A 165 -12.99 -8.92 16.44
C GLU A 165 -13.75 -9.50 15.24
N PRO A 166 -13.81 -10.83 15.10
CA PRO A 166 -14.69 -11.45 14.11
C PRO A 166 -16.12 -11.14 14.51
N THR A 167 -16.90 -10.59 13.59
CA THR A 167 -18.35 -10.55 13.76
C THR A 167 -18.87 -11.98 13.99
N ALA A 168 -19.66 -12.12 15.05
CA ALA A 168 -20.01 -13.32 15.80
C ALA A 168 -20.36 -14.60 15.00
N GLY A 169 -19.83 -15.73 15.48
CA GLY A 169 -20.35 -17.07 15.24
C GLY A 169 -19.95 -17.98 16.40
N VAL A 170 -20.93 -18.31 17.24
CA VAL A 170 -20.84 -19.20 18.42
C VAL A 170 -19.93 -20.41 18.16
N ARG A 171 -18.91 -20.60 19.01
CA ARG A 171 -18.25 -21.90 19.19
C ARG A 171 -18.47 -22.34 20.63
N ASP A 172 -19.27 -23.38 20.80
CA ASP A 172 -19.40 -24.11 22.06
C ASP A 172 -18.03 -24.62 22.53
N PRO A 173 -17.76 -24.63 23.85
CA PRO A 173 -16.51 -25.17 24.37
C PRO A 173 -16.47 -26.68 24.12
N ILE A 174 -15.39 -27.13 23.49
CA ILE A 174 -15.05 -28.55 23.34
C ILE A 174 -14.83 -29.14 24.75
N PRO A 175 -15.55 -30.19 25.18
CA PRO A 175 -15.29 -30.83 26.46
C PRO A 175 -13.99 -31.62 26.36
N THR A 176 -13.05 -31.32 27.25
CA THR A 176 -11.82 -32.10 27.45
C THR A 176 -12.19 -33.48 27.98
N ARG A 177 -11.81 -34.53 27.24
CA ARG A 177 -11.53 -35.86 27.77
C ARG A 177 -10.07 -36.19 27.52
#